data_AF-A0A0C9WXZ2-F1
#
_entry.id   AF-A0A0C9WXZ2-F1
#
_cell.length_a   1.000
_cell.length_b   1.000
_cell.length_c   1.000
_cell.angle_alpha   90.00
_cell.angle_beta   90.00
_cell.angle_gamma   90.00
#
_symmetry.space_group_name_H-M   'P 1'
#
loop_
_entity.id
_entity.type
_entity.pdbx_description
1 polymer ?
#
loop_
_entity_poly.entity_id
_entity_poly.type
_entity_poly.pdbx_seq_one_letter_code
_entity_poly.pdbx_strand_id
1 'polypeptide(L)'
;MYRQYQHEWLPAVFGCTQDGPTFQNVGGVDTREGRLLTFPNILQHQVQPFELVDRTKPGHRKILALFLVDPNIKIISSANVPCQRKDWWREEIARGGGFDNLLSRELRDLIFQEVEEFPIGMEEARQNRLKLMEERKAFVLDKVNDFEKETFSLCEH
;
A
#
# COMPACT_ATOMS: atom_id res chain seq x y z
N MET A 1 -43.94 19.97 -11.19
CA MET A 1 -42.91 20.52 -12.10
C MET A 1 -41.64 20.69 -11.29
N TYR A 2 -40.74 19.70 -11.31
CA TYR A 2 -39.42 19.89 -10.71
C TYR A 2 -38.66 20.90 -11.58
N ARG A 3 -38.06 21.92 -10.96
CA ARG A 3 -37.23 22.89 -11.68
C ARG A 3 -35.91 22.21 -12.01
N GLN A 4 -35.70 21.95 -13.29
CA GLN A 4 -34.43 21.52 -13.84
C GLN A 4 -33.34 22.57 -13.49
N TYR A 5 -32.11 22.13 -13.20
CA TYR A 5 -30.93 22.96 -12.94
C TYR A 5 -30.79 23.63 -11.55
N GLN A 6 -31.37 23.08 -10.49
CA GLN A 6 -31.12 23.58 -9.12
C GLN A 6 -29.87 22.93 -8.51
N HIS A 7 -28.72 23.56 -8.71
CA HIS A 7 -27.40 23.08 -8.29
C HIS A 7 -26.75 23.97 -7.21
N GLU A 8 -27.45 25.00 -6.72
CA GLU A 8 -26.94 25.97 -5.74
C GLU A 8 -26.53 25.34 -4.39
N TRP A 9 -27.11 24.19 -4.05
CA TRP A 9 -26.81 23.45 -2.82
C TRP A 9 -25.54 22.60 -2.91
N LEU A 10 -25.06 22.25 -4.12
CA LEU A 10 -23.92 21.34 -4.32
C LEU A 10 -22.64 21.84 -3.63
N PRO A 11 -22.25 23.14 -3.74
CA PRO A 11 -21.09 23.64 -3.03
C PRO A 11 -21.26 23.62 -1.50
N ALA A 12 -22.48 23.89 -1.01
CA ALA A 12 -22.75 23.95 0.43
C ALA A 12 -22.75 22.56 1.10
N VAL A 13 -23.22 21.52 0.38
CA VAL A 13 -23.34 20.16 0.93
C VAL A 13 -22.10 19.32 0.65
N PHE A 14 -21.58 19.38 -0.58
CA PHE A 14 -20.49 18.51 -1.04
C PHE A 14 -19.19 19.25 -1.33
N GLY A 15 -19.18 20.58 -1.33
CA GLY A 15 -18.00 21.37 -1.68
C GLY A 15 -17.59 21.24 -3.16
N CYS A 16 -18.50 20.78 -4.01
CA CYS A 16 -18.28 20.59 -5.44
C CYS A 16 -19.15 21.55 -6.26
N THR A 17 -18.72 21.85 -7.49
CA THR A 17 -19.50 22.60 -8.48
C THR A 17 -20.07 21.68 -9.54
N GLN A 18 -21.16 22.09 -10.17
CA GLN A 18 -21.64 21.45 -11.38
C GLN A 18 -20.54 21.46 -12.44
N ASP A 19 -20.34 20.32 -13.12
CA ASP A 19 -19.26 20.10 -14.10
C ASP A 19 -17.83 20.31 -13.55
N GLY A 20 -17.69 20.34 -12.23
CA GLY A 20 -16.40 20.41 -11.52
C GLY A 20 -15.73 19.04 -11.38
N PRO A 21 -14.52 19.00 -10.78
CA PRO A 21 -13.82 17.75 -10.52
C PRO A 21 -14.67 16.80 -9.66
N THR A 22 -14.57 15.50 -9.93
CA THR A 22 -15.24 14.44 -9.16
C THR A 22 -14.66 14.22 -7.76
N PHE A 23 -13.59 14.94 -7.41
CA PHE A 23 -12.89 14.82 -6.13
C PHE A 23 -12.67 16.18 -5.48
N GLN A 24 -12.56 16.18 -4.16
CA GLN A 24 -12.24 17.36 -3.37
C GLN A 24 -10.78 17.30 -2.91
N ASN A 25 -10.00 18.35 -3.21
CA ASN A 25 -8.67 18.51 -2.62
C ASN A 25 -8.79 19.07 -1.20
N VAL A 26 -8.55 18.21 -0.21
CA VAL A 26 -8.60 18.55 1.22
C VAL A 26 -7.31 19.17 1.76
N GLY A 27 -6.28 19.34 0.91
CA GLY A 27 -4.99 19.91 1.27
C GLY A 27 -3.95 18.88 1.68
N GLY A 28 -2.93 19.34 2.41
CA GLY A 28 -1.78 18.53 2.82
C GLY A 28 -1.39 18.76 4.28
N VAL A 29 -0.61 17.83 4.82
CA VAL A 29 -0.12 17.88 6.19
C VAL A 29 1.38 17.55 6.25
N ASP A 30 2.14 18.38 6.97
CA ASP A 30 3.57 18.12 7.17
C ASP A 30 3.78 16.83 7.98
N THR A 31 4.75 16.01 7.59
CA THR A 31 5.11 14.77 8.30
C THR A 31 6.29 15.01 9.25
N ARG A 32 6.07 15.82 10.28
CA ARG A 32 7.09 16.14 11.30
C ARG A 32 7.38 14.94 12.20
N GLU A 33 8.58 14.88 12.75
CA GLU A 33 8.95 13.85 13.72
C GLU A 33 7.98 13.84 14.92
N GLY A 34 7.63 12.64 15.39
CA GLY A 34 6.68 12.44 16.49
C GLY A 34 5.20 12.65 16.14
N ARG A 35 4.88 13.03 14.88
CA ARG A 35 3.48 13.22 14.46
C ARG A 35 2.80 11.89 14.15
N LEU A 36 1.65 11.66 14.77
CA LEU A 36 0.70 10.62 14.40
C LEU A 36 -0.36 11.20 13.45
N LEU A 37 -0.62 10.51 12.34
CA LEU A 37 -1.69 10.83 11.40
C LEU A 37 -2.64 9.65 11.29
N THR A 38 -3.94 9.91 11.40
CA THR A 38 -4.99 8.90 11.25
C THR A 38 -6.02 9.42 10.27
N PHE A 39 -6.30 8.64 9.24
CA PHE A 39 -7.30 8.98 8.23
C PHE A 39 -7.87 7.69 7.63
N PRO A 40 -9.12 7.71 7.13
CA PRO A 40 -9.72 6.52 6.54
C PRO A 40 -9.09 6.23 5.18
N ASN A 41 -8.92 4.94 4.86
CA ASN A 41 -8.25 4.50 3.61
C ASN A 41 -9.07 4.79 2.33
N ILE A 42 -10.25 5.39 2.47
CA ILE A 42 -11.06 5.92 1.36
C ILE A 42 -10.47 7.20 0.77
N LEU A 43 -9.61 7.90 1.53
CA LEU A 43 -8.98 9.12 1.06
C LEU A 43 -7.77 8.77 0.19
N GLN A 44 -7.82 9.18 -1.08
CA GLN A 44 -6.65 9.18 -1.93
C GLN A 44 -5.63 10.17 -1.36
N HIS A 45 -4.40 9.70 -1.19
CA HIS A 45 -3.32 10.51 -0.62
C HIS A 45 -2.03 10.24 -1.37
N GLN A 46 -1.14 11.22 -1.34
CA GLN A 46 0.20 11.10 -1.90
C GLN A 46 1.23 11.66 -0.93
N VAL A 47 2.45 11.15 -1.05
CA VAL A 47 3.59 11.64 -0.29
C VAL A 47 4.46 12.46 -1.22
N GLN A 48 4.50 13.77 -0.98
CA GLN A 48 5.33 14.69 -1.78
C GLN A 48 6.83 14.36 -1.62
N PRO A 49 7.64 14.59 -2.67
CA PRO A 49 9.09 14.54 -2.57
C PRO A 49 9.60 15.46 -1.46
N PHE A 50 10.66 15.06 -0.79
CA PHE A 50 11.30 15.87 0.25
C PHE A 50 12.81 15.72 0.15
N GLU A 51 13.50 16.75 0.63
CA GLU A 51 14.95 16.77 0.70
C GLU A 51 15.42 17.43 1.99
N LEU A 52 16.69 17.22 2.31
CA LEU A 52 17.31 17.93 3.41
C LEU A 52 17.54 19.38 3.01
N VAL A 53 17.22 20.29 3.94
CA VAL A 53 17.57 21.71 3.82
C VAL A 53 19.08 21.87 3.60
N ASP A 54 19.87 21.04 4.28
CA ASP A 54 21.31 20.95 4.12
C ASP A 54 21.67 19.55 3.61
N ARG A 55 21.92 19.43 2.29
CA ARG A 55 22.24 18.18 1.62
C ARG A 55 23.60 17.58 2.03
N THR A 56 24.45 18.33 2.75
CA THR A 56 25.74 17.83 3.25
C THR A 56 25.60 16.98 4.51
N LYS A 57 24.46 17.08 5.19
CA LYS A 57 24.17 16.33 6.43
C LYS A 57 23.48 15.00 6.13
N PRO A 58 23.69 13.98 6.96
CA PRO A 58 22.91 12.76 6.89
C PRO A 58 21.46 13.05 7.31
N GLY A 59 20.51 12.39 6.66
CA GLY A 59 19.11 12.50 7.05
C GLY A 59 18.25 11.40 6.44
N HIS A 60 17.20 11.02 7.16
CA HIS A 60 16.29 9.96 6.76
C HIS A 60 14.89 10.24 7.30
N ARG A 61 13.87 9.70 6.62
CA ARG A 61 12.49 9.71 7.10
C ARG A 61 12.04 8.27 7.35
N LYS A 62 11.64 7.98 8.59
CA LYS A 62 11.04 6.70 8.98
C LYS A 62 9.55 6.90 9.24
N ILE A 63 8.74 5.98 8.75
CA ILE A 63 7.29 5.97 8.91
C ILE A 63 6.89 4.58 9.38
N LEU A 64 6.07 4.51 10.42
CA LEU A 64 5.35 3.31 10.81
C LEU A 64 3.89 3.48 10.37
N ALA A 65 3.43 2.65 9.46
CA ALA A 65 2.05 2.64 8.98
C ALA A 65 1.31 1.44 9.58
N LEU A 66 0.12 1.69 10.13
CA LEU A 66 -0.78 0.68 10.64
C LEU A 66 -2.09 0.75 9.84
N PHE A 67 -2.59 -0.40 9.42
CA PHE A 67 -3.89 -0.52 8.75
C PHE A 67 -4.86 -1.19 9.69
N LEU A 68 -5.96 -0.50 10.00
CA LEU A 68 -7.04 -1.05 10.80
C LEU A 68 -8.04 -1.74 9.88
N VAL A 69 -8.43 -2.95 10.25
CA VAL A 69 -9.43 -3.76 9.54
C VAL A 69 -10.68 -3.83 10.41
N ASP A 70 -11.85 -3.79 9.80
CA ASP A 70 -13.12 -4.02 10.48
C ASP A 70 -13.11 -5.42 11.14
N PRO A 71 -13.28 -5.53 12.47
CA PRO A 71 -13.26 -6.81 13.16
C PRO A 71 -14.39 -7.77 12.73
N ASN A 72 -15.44 -7.27 12.08
CA ASN A 72 -16.52 -8.11 11.55
C ASN A 72 -16.14 -8.79 10.23
N ILE A 73 -15.05 -8.37 9.59
CA ILE A 73 -14.51 -8.99 8.38
C ILE A 73 -13.44 -10.00 8.77
N LYS A 74 -13.68 -11.28 8.50
CA LYS A 74 -12.70 -12.34 8.74
C LYS A 74 -11.62 -12.30 7.66
N ILE A 75 -10.44 -11.81 8.02
CA ILE A 75 -9.22 -11.90 7.21
C ILE A 75 -8.29 -12.96 7.82
N ILE A 76 -7.54 -13.67 6.98
CA ILE A 76 -6.53 -14.60 7.43
C ILE A 76 -5.49 -13.83 8.25
N SER A 77 -5.33 -14.22 9.52
CA SER A 77 -4.29 -13.67 10.38
C SER A 77 -2.91 -14.01 9.81
N SER A 78 -1.97 -13.07 9.88
CA SER A 78 -0.56 -13.34 9.57
C SER A 78 0.04 -14.45 10.43
N ALA A 79 -0.55 -14.75 11.60
CA ALA A 79 -0.17 -15.91 12.41
C ALA A 79 -0.43 -17.25 11.72
N ASN A 80 -1.32 -17.28 10.71
CA ASN A 80 -1.65 -18.48 9.93
C ASN A 80 -1.00 -18.47 8.54
N VAL A 81 -0.17 -17.48 8.23
CA VAL A 81 0.54 -17.37 6.95
C VAL A 81 1.88 -18.10 7.10
N PRO A 82 2.21 -19.08 6.24
CA PRO A 82 3.48 -19.78 6.32
C PRO A 82 4.65 -18.83 6.06
N CYS A 83 5.83 -19.19 6.56
CA CYS A 83 7.03 -18.40 6.41
C CYS A 83 7.33 -18.13 4.92
N GLN A 84 7.28 -16.86 4.52
CA GLN A 84 7.45 -16.46 3.12
C GLN A 84 8.93 -16.26 2.73
N ARG A 85 9.84 -16.21 3.71
CA ARG A 85 11.27 -15.98 3.50
C ARG A 85 12.04 -17.30 3.48
N LYS A 86 12.72 -17.58 2.37
CA LYS A 86 13.49 -18.82 2.19
C LYS A 86 14.56 -19.02 3.25
N ASP A 87 15.20 -17.94 3.73
CA ASP A 87 16.23 -18.00 4.76
C ASP A 87 15.68 -18.37 6.15
N TRP A 88 14.45 -17.95 6.46
CA TRP A 88 13.77 -18.27 7.72
C TRP A 88 13.11 -19.64 7.71
N TRP A 89 12.70 -20.12 6.53
CA TRP A 89 12.01 -21.40 6.39
C TRP A 89 12.85 -22.59 6.85
N ARG A 90 14.18 -22.52 6.71
CA ARG A 90 15.10 -23.52 7.24
C ARG A 90 14.97 -23.70 8.75
N GLU A 91 14.84 -22.59 9.49
CA GLU A 91 14.67 -22.63 10.94
C GLU A 91 13.29 -23.19 11.33
N GLU A 92 12.23 -22.85 10.58
CA GLU A 92 10.90 -23.37 10.89
C GLU A 92 10.74 -24.86 10.59
N ILE A 93 11.33 -25.37 9.51
CA ILE A 93 11.33 -26.81 9.24
C ILE A 93 12.07 -27.58 10.34
N ALA A 94 13.21 -27.04 10.81
CA ALA A 94 13.98 -27.65 11.89
C ALA A 94 13.16 -27.73 13.20
N ARG A 95 12.39 -26.68 13.52
CA ARG A 95 11.49 -26.67 14.69
C ARG A 95 10.37 -27.71 14.60
N GLY A 96 9.96 -28.08 13.39
CA GLY A 96 8.94 -29.12 13.14
C GLY A 96 9.39 -30.55 13.49
N GLY A 97 10.67 -30.77 13.82
CA GLY A 97 11.22 -32.00 14.41
C GLY A 97 11.27 -33.24 13.50
N GLY A 98 10.45 -33.31 12.45
CA GLY A 98 10.40 -34.46 11.53
C GLY A 98 11.49 -34.46 10.47
N PHE A 99 11.89 -33.29 9.99
CA PHE A 99 12.76 -33.16 8.81
C PHE A 99 14.23 -33.43 9.12
N ASP A 100 14.70 -33.01 10.30
CA ASP A 100 16.09 -33.15 10.71
C ASP A 100 16.49 -34.59 11.03
N ASN A 101 15.52 -35.42 11.41
CA ASN A 101 15.71 -36.83 11.73
C ASN A 101 15.58 -37.75 10.49
N LEU A 102 14.99 -37.26 9.39
CA LEU A 102 14.72 -38.06 8.19
C LEU A 102 15.85 -38.01 7.15
N LEU A 103 16.62 -36.91 7.12
CA LEU A 103 17.56 -36.62 6.04
C LEU A 103 18.94 -36.18 6.56
N SER A 104 20.00 -36.62 5.88
CA SER A 104 21.35 -36.08 6.09
C SER A 104 21.37 -34.58 5.79
N ARG A 105 22.39 -33.89 6.32
CA ARG A 105 22.54 -32.44 6.10
C ARG A 105 22.68 -32.08 4.63
N GLU A 106 23.41 -32.89 3.87
CA GLU A 106 23.65 -32.70 2.43
C GLU A 106 22.36 -32.79 1.62
N LEU A 107 21.50 -33.79 1.90
CA LEU A 107 20.20 -33.93 1.23
C LEU A 107 19.25 -32.79 1.59
N ARG A 108 19.28 -32.32 2.85
CA ARG A 108 18.52 -31.12 3.25
C ARG A 108 18.98 -29.89 2.48
N ASP A 109 20.29 -29.66 2.41
CA ASP A 109 20.85 -28.52 1.70
C ASP A 109 20.51 -28.55 0.21
N LEU A 110 20.53 -29.73 -0.42
CA LEU A 110 20.08 -29.91 -1.80
C LEU A 110 18.59 -29.54 -1.95
N ILE A 111 17.70 -30.09 -1.11
CA ILE A 111 16.27 -29.75 -1.15
C ILE A 111 16.05 -28.25 -0.97
N PHE A 112 16.75 -27.61 -0.02
CA PHE A 112 16.63 -26.16 0.17
C PHE A 112 17.11 -25.36 -1.05
N GLN A 113 18.12 -25.85 -1.79
CA GLN A 113 18.59 -25.19 -3.01
C GLN A 113 17.54 -25.31 -4.13
N GLU A 114 16.99 -26.52 -4.33
CA GLU A 114 16.02 -26.86 -5.37
C GLU A 114 14.60 -26.28 -5.14
N VAL A 115 14.28 -25.78 -3.95
CA VAL A 115 12.99 -25.14 -3.71
C VAL A 115 12.94 -23.79 -4.44
N GLU A 116 12.22 -23.77 -5.55
CA GLU A 116 11.92 -22.59 -6.34
C GLU A 116 10.49 -22.07 -6.03
N GLU A 117 10.19 -20.83 -6.45
CA GLU A 117 8.87 -20.17 -6.34
C GLU A 117 8.41 -19.80 -4.91
N PHE A 118 8.33 -20.74 -3.97
CA PHE A 118 7.98 -20.48 -2.58
C PHE A 118 8.70 -21.42 -1.60
N PRO A 119 9.30 -20.91 -0.51
CA PRO A 119 9.38 -19.50 -0.09
C PRO A 119 10.36 -18.67 -0.92
N ILE A 120 10.12 -17.36 -1.01
CA ILE A 120 10.90 -16.48 -1.88
C ILE A 120 12.27 -16.11 -1.29
N GLY A 121 13.26 -15.96 -2.17
CA GLY A 121 14.59 -15.50 -1.80
C GLY A 121 14.63 -14.00 -1.51
N MET A 122 15.62 -13.54 -0.74
CA MET A 122 15.79 -12.12 -0.42
C MET A 122 16.04 -11.24 -1.64
N GLU A 123 16.69 -11.77 -2.68
CA GLU A 123 16.90 -11.04 -3.92
C GLU A 123 15.60 -10.84 -4.68
N GLU A 124 14.86 -11.92 -4.89
CA GLU A 124 13.53 -11.90 -5.52
C GLU A 124 12.56 -10.98 -4.75
N ALA A 125 12.54 -11.05 -3.42
CA ALA A 125 11.73 -10.17 -2.58
C ALA A 125 12.07 -8.68 -2.79
N ARG A 126 13.36 -8.34 -3.01
CA ARG A 126 13.77 -6.97 -3.33
C ARG A 126 13.30 -6.55 -4.71
N GLN A 127 13.41 -7.42 -5.71
CA GLN A 127 12.94 -7.14 -7.07
C GLN A 127 11.42 -6.95 -7.10
N ASN A 128 10.66 -7.85 -6.46
CA ASN A 128 9.21 -7.74 -6.31
C ASN A 128 8.82 -6.43 -5.61
N ARG A 129 9.55 -6.03 -4.56
CA ARG A 129 9.33 -4.72 -3.91
C ARG A 129 9.55 -3.56 -4.87
N LEU A 130 10.63 -3.56 -5.65
CA LEU A 130 10.91 -2.50 -6.61
C LEU A 130 9.84 -2.41 -7.69
N LYS A 131 9.42 -3.56 -8.24
CA LYS A 131 8.33 -3.65 -9.21
C LYS A 131 7.01 -3.12 -8.64
N LEU A 132 6.64 -3.54 -7.42
CA LEU A 132 5.45 -3.05 -6.73
C LEU A 132 5.50 -1.54 -6.49
N MET A 133 6.66 -0.99 -6.12
CA MET A 133 6.82 0.45 -5.95
C MET A 133 6.64 1.19 -7.28
N GLU A 134 7.13 0.63 -8.39
CA GLU A 134 7.00 1.22 -9.71
C GLU A 134 5.55 1.17 -10.23
N GLU A 135 4.89 0.02 -10.12
CA GLU A 135 3.47 -0.15 -10.44
C GLU A 135 2.59 0.82 -9.65
N ARG A 136 2.88 1.00 -8.35
CA ARG A 136 2.15 1.96 -7.51
C ARG A 136 2.37 3.41 -7.94
N LYS A 137 3.58 3.81 -8.36
CA LYS A 137 3.82 5.16 -8.88
C LYS A 137 3.03 5.39 -10.18
N ALA A 138 3.09 4.44 -11.11
CA ALA A 138 2.41 4.53 -12.39
C ALA A 138 0.89 4.63 -12.20
N PHE A 139 0.30 3.77 -11.36
CA PHE A 139 -1.12 3.81 -11.03
C PHE A 139 -1.55 5.15 -10.42
N VAL A 140 -0.75 5.73 -9.52
CA VAL A 140 -1.05 7.05 -8.93
C VAL A 140 -1.02 8.15 -9.99
N LEU A 141 -0.04 8.16 -10.90
CA LEU A 141 0.08 9.18 -11.94
C LEU A 141 -1.06 9.11 -12.97
N ASP A 142 -1.38 7.91 -13.45
CA ASP A 142 -2.46 7.71 -14.43
C ASP A 142 -3.81 8.06 -13.83
N LYS A 143 -4.09 7.61 -12.59
CA LYS A 143 -5.34 7.93 -11.92
C LYS A 143 -5.48 9.42 -11.63
N VAL A 144 -4.44 10.11 -11.16
CA VAL A 144 -4.50 11.56 -10.93
C VAL A 144 -4.83 12.30 -12.23
N ASN A 145 -4.16 11.95 -13.34
CA ASN A 145 -4.42 12.56 -14.65
C ASN A 145 -5.82 12.27 -15.20
N ASP A 146 -6.37 11.08 -14.93
CA ASP A 146 -7.73 10.71 -15.33
C ASP A 146 -8.78 11.41 -14.45
N PHE A 147 -8.56 11.49 -13.14
CA PHE A 147 -9.45 12.19 -12.20
C PHE A 147 -9.52 13.69 -12.47
N GLU A 148 -8.41 14.32 -12.89
CA GLU A 148 -8.39 15.74 -13.29
C GLU A 148 -9.17 16.02 -14.58
N LYS A 149 -9.44 15.00 -15.41
CA LYS A 149 -10.17 15.11 -16.68
C LYS A 149 -11.64 14.71 -16.58
N GLU A 150 -12.02 13.96 -15.56
CA GLU A 150 -13.40 13.49 -15.35
C GLU A 150 -14.25 14.60 -14.72
N THR A 151 -14.97 15.35 -15.56
CA THR A 151 -16.07 16.24 -15.15
C THR A 151 -17.37 15.44 -15.10
N PHE A 152 -18.13 15.53 -14.01
CA PHE A 152 -19.45 14.88 -13.91
C PHE A 152 -20.58 15.89 -14.10
N SER A 153 -21.59 15.50 -14.88
CA SER A 153 -22.80 16.29 -15.12
C SER A 153 -24.02 15.57 -14.54
N LEU A 154 -24.76 16.22 -13.66
CA LEU A 154 -25.97 15.68 -13.02
C LEU A 154 -27.23 16.11 -13.79
N CYS A 155 -27.25 15.90 -15.10
CA CYS A 155 -28.45 16.04 -15.91
C CYS A 155 -29.16 14.69 -15.98
N GLU A 156 -30.41 14.65 -15.50
CA GLU A 156 -31.32 13.53 -15.73
C GLU A 156 -31.55 13.33 -17.24
N HIS A 157 -31.32 12.10 -17.69
CA HIS A 157 -32.01 11.49 -18.83
C HIS A 157 -32.60 10.17 -18.37
#